data_AF-A0A9P6X599-F1
#
_entry.id   AF-A0A9P6X599-F1
#
_cell.length_a   1.000
_cell.length_b   1.000
_cell.length_c   1.000
_cell.angle_alpha   90.00
_cell.angle_beta   90.00
_cell.angle_gamma   90.00
#
_symmetry.space_group_name_H-M   'P 1'
#
loop_
_entity.id
_entity.type
_entity.pdbx_description
1 polymer ?
#
loop_
_entity_poly.entity_id
_entity_poly.type
_entity_poly.pdbx_seq_one_letter_code
_entity_poly.pdbx_strand_id
1 'polypeptide(L)'
;MSRRLTLGIGDNREHCFYIPVGYHMFRIYIDEGFELEELVIKRQRYCSAFGLGTYLCVQFDFLVFTHEFIATFRKIPKENIDRMLIKEDQDECIATKRTLHGVPSSAIMRKSVVMGTVWVFKPTESFRFDQLCISRMVERFGKDDGNWEHIELDLLEPYQEQPITEIVDEETLKDEEEKEDLISDYEKQRLKRIEENNKTLLKLGLISELSEKSDDVIHYENMMNKIPYSDSDLVLMVIGHQKVEPQSINAYRKTLVSIAREATQRLASKGMLIIGTQDIRDPVNGKLWPMSMLVLEDIERELGRDEIRLKELVVTVPDGYSKDRQQKFPLEQEEEEVIDIETIDDFVPIVHAVYLIFQRL
;
A
#
# COMPACT_ATOMS: atom_id res chain seq x y z
N MET A 1 -34.23 -11.21 1.18
CA MET A 1 -33.16 -11.10 0.16
C MET A 1 -32.54 -9.71 0.25
N SER A 2 -31.34 -9.59 0.83
CA SER A 2 -30.57 -8.35 0.76
C SER A 2 -30.05 -8.18 -0.66
N ARG A 3 -30.56 -7.18 -1.39
CA ARG A 3 -30.11 -6.90 -2.76
C ARG A 3 -28.67 -6.40 -2.74
N ARG A 4 -27.84 -6.91 -3.63
CA ARG A 4 -26.44 -6.50 -3.79
C ARG A 4 -26.23 -5.79 -5.12
N LEU A 5 -25.23 -4.91 -5.17
CA LEU A 5 -24.77 -4.20 -6.36
C LEU A 5 -23.24 -4.23 -6.37
N THR A 6 -22.64 -4.74 -7.45
CA THR A 6 -21.19 -4.74 -7.63
C THR A 6 -20.80 -3.81 -8.78
N LEU A 7 -19.81 -2.95 -8.54
CA LEU A 7 -19.37 -1.91 -9.47
C LEU A 7 -17.86 -1.99 -9.66
N GLY A 8 -17.41 -1.89 -10.91
CA GLY A 8 -16.00 -1.66 -11.24
C GLY A 8 -15.77 -0.20 -11.56
N ILE A 9 -14.73 0.42 -10.99
CA ILE A 9 -14.41 1.83 -11.22
C ILE A 9 -12.90 2.08 -11.18
N GLY A 10 -12.43 2.91 -12.10
CA GLY A 10 -11.06 3.44 -12.09
C GLY A 10 -11.05 4.88 -11.59
N ASP A 11 -9.92 5.28 -11.01
CA ASP A 11 -9.70 6.66 -10.59
C ASP A 11 -9.16 7.54 -11.71
N ASN A 12 -9.05 8.84 -11.42
CA ASN A 12 -8.63 9.84 -12.38
C ASN A 12 -7.53 10.74 -11.81
N ARG A 13 -7.01 11.63 -12.65
CA ARG A 13 -5.96 12.58 -12.32
C ARG A 13 -6.31 13.95 -12.88
N GLU A 14 -6.09 14.99 -12.09
CA GLU A 14 -6.28 16.37 -12.51
C GLU A 14 -5.12 17.23 -12.00
N HIS A 15 -4.53 18.05 -12.86
CA HIS A 15 -3.37 18.89 -12.52
C HIS A 15 -2.22 18.11 -11.84
N CYS A 16 -2.00 16.86 -12.25
CA CYS A 16 -1.02 15.93 -11.68
C CYS A 16 -1.29 15.44 -10.25
N PHE A 17 -2.48 15.73 -9.69
CA PHE A 17 -2.96 15.20 -8.41
C PHE A 17 -3.97 14.07 -8.63
N TYR A 18 -3.99 13.14 -7.69
CA TYR A 18 -4.88 11.98 -7.72
C TYR A 18 -6.32 12.40 -7.42
N ILE A 19 -7.28 11.89 -8.19
CA ILE A 19 -8.71 12.11 -7.99
C ILE A 19 -9.37 10.75 -7.70
N PRO A 20 -9.72 10.47 -6.42
CA PRO A 20 -10.25 9.18 -6.00
C PRO A 20 -11.75 9.09 -6.28
N VAL A 21 -12.10 8.95 -7.56
CA VAL A 21 -13.47 8.81 -8.05
C VAL A 21 -14.17 7.61 -7.39
N GLY A 22 -13.44 6.51 -7.17
CA GLY A 22 -13.94 5.33 -6.47
C GLY A 22 -14.43 5.66 -5.06
N TYR A 23 -13.63 6.38 -4.28
CA TYR A 23 -14.01 6.79 -2.92
C TYR A 23 -15.23 7.72 -2.89
N HIS A 24 -15.29 8.68 -3.80
CA HIS A 24 -16.49 9.52 -3.93
C HIS A 24 -17.74 8.69 -4.27
N MET A 25 -17.61 7.71 -5.17
CA MET A 25 -18.70 6.79 -5.50
C MET A 25 -19.13 6.01 -4.25
N PHE A 26 -18.19 5.44 -3.50
CA PHE A 26 -18.49 4.66 -2.30
C PHE A 26 -19.27 5.48 -1.28
N ARG A 27 -18.84 6.72 -1.03
CA ARG A 27 -19.53 7.66 -0.14
C ARG A 27 -20.97 7.93 -0.57
N ILE A 28 -21.22 8.16 -1.87
CA ILE A 28 -22.57 8.37 -2.40
C ILE A 28 -23.46 7.15 -2.13
N TYR A 29 -22.97 5.93 -2.37
CA TYR A 29 -23.75 4.72 -2.09
C TYR A 29 -24.02 4.54 -0.59
N ILE A 30 -23.02 4.76 0.26
CA ILE A 30 -23.17 4.67 1.72
C ILE A 30 -24.26 5.63 2.21
N ASP A 31 -24.20 6.89 1.77
CA ASP A 31 -25.17 7.92 2.14
C ASP A 31 -26.59 7.63 1.62
N GLU A 32 -26.72 6.86 0.53
CA GLU A 32 -28.01 6.46 -0.06
C GLU A 32 -28.59 5.14 0.48
N GLY A 33 -28.03 4.59 1.55
CA GLY A 33 -28.55 3.38 2.20
C GLY A 33 -27.98 2.10 1.64
N PHE A 34 -26.67 2.09 1.41
CA PHE A 34 -25.92 0.89 1.13
C PHE A 34 -24.81 0.73 2.17
N GLU A 35 -24.41 -0.51 2.39
CA GLU A 35 -23.21 -0.86 3.14
C GLU A 35 -22.19 -1.41 2.16
N LEU A 36 -20.94 -0.96 2.24
CA LEU A 36 -19.84 -1.56 1.47
C LEU A 36 -19.52 -2.92 2.12
N GLU A 37 -19.86 -4.00 1.41
CA GLU A 37 -19.73 -5.37 1.89
C GLU A 37 -18.35 -5.93 1.56
N GLU A 38 -17.88 -5.69 0.33
CA GLU A 38 -16.59 -6.20 -0.18
C GLU A 38 -15.89 -5.15 -1.05
N LEU A 39 -14.57 -5.07 -0.94
CA LEU A 39 -13.72 -4.18 -1.76
C LEU A 39 -12.52 -4.96 -2.29
N VAL A 40 -12.52 -5.19 -3.60
CA VAL A 40 -11.44 -5.87 -4.31
C VAL A 40 -10.66 -4.85 -5.12
N ILE A 41 -9.33 -4.89 -5.03
CA ILE A 41 -8.44 -4.11 -5.89
C ILE A 41 -7.94 -4.99 -7.02
N LYS A 42 -8.36 -4.66 -8.24
CA LYS A 42 -7.95 -5.36 -9.46
C LYS A 42 -6.70 -4.68 -10.02
N ARG A 43 -5.57 -5.40 -10.03
CA ARG A 43 -4.36 -4.97 -10.76
C ARG A 43 -4.59 -5.07 -12.27
N GLN A 44 -4.48 -3.96 -12.98
CA GLN A 44 -4.57 -3.93 -14.44
C GLN A 44 -3.21 -4.29 -15.06
N ARG A 45 -3.20 -5.30 -15.93
CA ARG A 45 -2.03 -5.68 -16.75
C ARG A 45 -2.37 -5.37 -18.22
N TYR A 46 -1.40 -4.87 -18.99
CA TYR A 46 -1.54 -4.67 -20.46
C TYR A 46 -2.54 -3.59 -20.91
N CYS A 47 -2.51 -2.40 -20.30
CA CYS A 47 -3.30 -1.26 -20.79
C CYS A 47 -2.75 -0.74 -22.14
N SER A 48 -3.63 -0.47 -23.11
CA SER A 48 -3.24 0.09 -24.42
C SER A 48 -2.58 1.47 -24.32
N ALA A 49 -2.94 2.25 -23.29
CA ALA A 49 -2.37 3.57 -23.02
C ALA A 49 -1.00 3.53 -22.30
N PHE A 50 -0.43 2.34 -22.06
CA PHE A 50 0.79 2.18 -21.28
C PHE A 50 1.96 3.04 -21.79
N GLY A 51 2.19 3.06 -23.11
CA GLY A 51 3.30 3.85 -23.69
C GLY A 51 3.15 5.38 -23.54
N LEU A 52 1.92 5.90 -23.58
CA LEU A 52 1.67 7.31 -23.26
C LEU A 52 1.80 7.56 -21.76
N GLY A 53 1.30 6.64 -20.95
CA GLY A 53 1.37 6.69 -19.49
C GLY A 53 2.81 6.73 -18.96
N THR A 54 3.72 5.94 -19.53
CA THR A 54 5.14 5.94 -19.15
C THR A 54 5.82 7.27 -19.46
N TYR A 55 5.55 7.86 -20.63
CA TYR A 55 6.08 9.18 -20.98
C TYR A 55 5.57 10.25 -20.01
N LEU A 56 4.26 10.32 -19.76
CA LEU A 56 3.66 11.32 -18.87
C LEU A 56 4.12 11.15 -17.41
N CYS A 57 4.27 9.91 -16.95
CA CYS A 57 4.81 9.57 -15.62
C CYS A 57 6.17 10.24 -15.38
N VAL A 58 7.10 10.14 -16.35
CA VAL A 58 8.43 10.75 -16.23
C VAL A 58 8.38 12.27 -16.38
N GLN A 59 7.55 12.78 -17.30
CA GLN A 59 7.45 14.23 -17.54
C GLN A 59 6.86 14.99 -16.35
N PHE A 60 5.83 14.42 -15.72
CA PHE A 60 5.03 15.10 -14.70
C PHE A 60 5.20 14.52 -13.29
N ASP A 61 6.15 13.59 -13.12
CA ASP A 61 6.53 12.94 -11.85
C ASP A 61 5.33 12.40 -11.08
N PHE A 62 4.71 11.37 -11.66
CA PHE A 62 3.47 10.81 -11.16
C PHE A 62 3.35 9.31 -11.46
N LEU A 63 2.54 8.57 -10.72
CA LEU A 63 2.42 7.11 -10.92
C LEU A 63 1.42 6.73 -12.02
N VAL A 64 1.72 5.66 -12.77
CA VAL A 64 0.80 5.12 -13.77
C VAL A 64 -0.32 4.36 -13.06
N PHE A 65 -1.58 4.65 -13.38
CA PHE A 65 -2.69 3.87 -12.83
C PHE A 65 -2.64 2.43 -13.33
N THR A 66 -2.47 1.51 -12.38
CA THR A 66 -2.41 0.07 -12.59
C THR A 66 -3.41 -0.67 -11.71
N HIS A 67 -4.41 0.02 -11.18
CA HIS A 67 -5.50 -0.57 -10.41
C HIS A 67 -6.87 -0.04 -10.83
N GLU A 68 -7.89 -0.85 -10.57
CA GLU A 68 -9.30 -0.50 -10.57
C GLU A 68 -9.92 -1.07 -9.28
N PHE A 69 -10.91 -0.39 -8.72
CA PHE A 69 -11.70 -0.92 -7.61
C PHE A 69 -12.88 -1.72 -8.13
N ILE A 70 -13.18 -2.84 -7.47
CA ILE A 70 -14.42 -3.59 -7.61
C ILE A 70 -15.07 -3.61 -6.23
N ALA A 71 -16.17 -2.87 -6.09
CA ALA A 71 -16.86 -2.69 -4.82
C ALA A 71 -18.24 -3.35 -4.86
N THR A 72 -18.54 -4.19 -3.87
CA THR A 72 -19.85 -4.81 -3.67
C THR A 72 -20.57 -4.13 -2.52
N PHE A 73 -21.77 -3.65 -2.81
CA PHE A 73 -22.64 -2.95 -1.87
C PHE A 73 -23.87 -3.78 -1.57
N ARG A 74 -24.26 -3.84 -0.29
CA ARG A 74 -25.50 -4.46 0.18
C ARG A 74 -26.51 -3.37 0.52
N LYS A 75 -27.74 -3.48 -0.01
CA LYS A 75 -28.82 -2.53 0.33
C LYS A 75 -29.27 -2.74 1.76
N ILE A 76 -29.33 -1.65 2.54
CA ILE A 76 -29.83 -1.63 3.92
C ILE A 76 -30.94 -0.57 4.10
N PRO A 77 -31.81 -0.70 5.11
CA PRO A 77 -32.74 0.36 5.50
C PRO A 77 -31.99 1.66 5.84
N LYS A 78 -32.54 2.82 5.45
CA LYS A 78 -31.82 4.11 5.59
C LYS A 78 -31.60 4.49 7.06
N GLU A 79 -32.48 4.04 7.95
CA GLU A 79 -32.41 4.22 9.40
C GLU A 79 -31.23 3.48 10.05
N ASN A 80 -30.67 2.46 9.38
CA ASN A 80 -29.58 1.65 9.89
C ASN A 80 -28.21 2.04 9.29
N ILE A 81 -28.14 3.14 8.54
CA ILE A 81 -26.89 3.57 7.90
C ILE A 81 -25.90 4.00 8.96
N ASP A 82 -24.74 3.35 8.98
CA ASP A 82 -23.56 3.88 9.63
C ASP A 82 -22.68 4.57 8.59
N ARG A 83 -22.62 5.91 8.66
CA ARG A 83 -21.79 6.73 7.77
C ARG A 83 -20.30 6.68 8.09
N MET A 84 -19.91 5.99 9.17
CA MET A 84 -18.53 5.82 9.60
C MET A 84 -17.82 7.16 9.85
N LEU A 85 -18.51 8.12 10.46
CA LEU A 85 -17.92 9.41 10.83
C LEU A 85 -17.11 9.28 12.12
N ILE A 86 -16.05 10.09 12.26
CA ILE A 86 -15.36 10.25 13.54
C ILE A 86 -16.35 10.73 14.59
N LYS A 87 -16.28 10.15 15.79
CA LYS A 87 -17.08 10.55 16.95
C LYS A 87 -16.26 11.52 17.81
N GLU A 88 -16.77 12.72 18.04
CA GLU A 88 -16.06 13.79 18.76
C GLU A 88 -16.03 13.60 20.28
N ASP A 89 -16.92 12.77 20.82
CA ASP A 89 -17.16 12.55 22.26
C ASP A 89 -16.05 11.81 23.02
N GLN A 90 -15.02 11.33 22.33
CA GLN A 90 -13.87 10.63 22.93
C GLN A 90 -12.56 11.37 22.62
N ASP A 91 -11.95 12.01 23.61
CA ASP A 91 -10.59 12.60 23.50
C ASP A 91 -9.50 11.52 23.61
N GLU A 92 -9.63 10.48 22.81
CA GLU A 92 -8.64 9.40 22.73
C GLU A 92 -7.76 9.61 21.49
N CYS A 93 -6.45 9.73 21.72
CA CYS A 93 -5.41 9.72 20.71
C CYS A 93 -4.41 8.62 21.03
N ILE A 94 -3.85 8.00 20.00
CA ILE A 94 -2.81 6.98 20.14
C ILE A 94 -1.48 7.69 20.35
N ALA A 95 -0.67 7.21 21.29
CA ALA A 95 0.67 7.74 21.49
C ALA A 95 1.55 7.49 20.26
N THR A 96 2.44 8.42 19.95
CA THR A 96 3.31 8.33 18.76
C THR A 96 4.78 8.33 19.14
N LYS A 97 5.57 7.43 18.55
CA LYS A 97 7.02 7.46 18.57
C LYS A 97 7.54 8.02 17.25
N ARG A 98 8.53 8.90 17.30
CA ARG A 98 9.03 9.62 16.13
C ARG A 98 10.53 9.49 16.03
N THR A 99 11.01 9.15 14.83
CA THR A 99 12.43 9.00 14.53
C THR A 99 12.77 9.77 13.27
N LEU A 100 13.76 10.65 13.35
CA LEU A 100 14.23 11.42 12.20
C LEU A 100 15.39 10.68 11.54
N HIS A 101 15.39 10.64 10.21
CA HIS A 101 16.41 10.00 9.39
C HIS A 101 16.79 10.90 8.21
N GLY A 102 17.99 10.74 7.68
CA GLY A 102 18.36 11.32 6.39
C GLY A 102 17.77 10.50 5.24
N VAL A 103 17.39 11.15 4.14
CA VAL A 103 17.03 10.44 2.91
C VAL A 103 18.33 9.94 2.24
N PRO A 104 18.44 8.64 1.92
CA PRO A 104 19.58 8.11 1.17
C PRO A 104 19.65 8.72 -0.23
N SER A 105 20.85 9.04 -0.70
CA SER A 105 21.04 9.53 -2.07
C SER A 105 20.67 8.45 -3.08
N SER A 106 19.98 8.81 -4.16
CA SER A 106 19.68 7.88 -5.26
C SER A 106 20.64 8.08 -6.44
N ALA A 107 21.19 7.00 -6.99
CA ALA A 107 22.00 7.04 -8.22
C ALA A 107 21.19 7.48 -9.45
N ILE A 108 19.88 7.29 -9.41
CA ILE A 108 18.97 7.58 -10.52
C ILE A 108 18.04 8.70 -10.07
N MET A 109 17.71 9.62 -10.98
CA MET A 109 16.67 10.61 -10.69
C MET A 109 15.36 9.87 -10.40
N ARG A 110 14.84 9.97 -9.17
CA ARG A 110 13.62 9.25 -8.74
C ARG A 110 12.44 9.40 -9.70
N LYS A 111 12.21 10.62 -10.20
CA LYS A 111 11.16 10.93 -11.20
C LYS A 111 11.30 10.21 -12.54
N SER A 112 12.50 9.72 -12.86
CA SER A 112 12.78 9.02 -14.11
C SER A 112 12.40 7.54 -14.06
N VAL A 113 12.09 7.02 -12.87
CA VAL A 113 11.62 5.65 -12.71
C VAL A 113 10.11 5.59 -12.92
N VAL A 114 9.71 4.88 -13.95
CA VAL A 114 8.30 4.60 -14.22
C VAL A 114 7.80 3.55 -13.25
N MET A 115 6.78 3.91 -12.46
CA MET A 115 6.15 2.99 -11.51
C MET A 115 4.63 3.05 -11.65
N GLY A 116 4.00 1.89 -11.50
CA GLY A 116 2.54 1.78 -11.36
C GLY A 116 2.08 2.14 -9.95
N THR A 117 0.77 2.26 -9.76
CA THR A 117 0.15 2.44 -8.43
C THR A 117 0.04 1.16 -7.61
N VAL A 118 0.25 -0.02 -8.20
CA VAL A 118 0.23 -1.31 -7.48
C VAL A 118 1.65 -1.83 -7.32
N TRP A 119 2.09 -2.00 -6.08
CA TRP A 119 3.43 -2.48 -5.73
C TRP A 119 3.34 -3.83 -5.04
N VAL A 120 4.14 -4.79 -5.52
CA VAL A 120 4.23 -6.13 -4.95
C VAL A 120 5.52 -6.23 -4.15
N PHE A 121 5.47 -6.83 -2.97
CA PHE A 121 6.61 -7.01 -2.08
C PHE A 121 6.79 -8.48 -1.76
N LYS A 122 8.00 -9.01 -1.96
CA LYS A 122 8.30 -10.38 -1.55
C LYS A 122 8.31 -10.46 -0.02
N PRO A 123 7.55 -11.37 0.60
CA PRO A 123 7.66 -11.60 2.03
C PRO A 123 9.10 -11.98 2.40
N THR A 124 9.56 -11.49 3.54
CA THR A 124 10.89 -11.83 4.08
C THR A 124 10.76 -12.17 5.55
N GLU A 125 11.60 -13.09 6.05
CA GLU A 125 11.65 -13.40 7.48
C GLU A 125 12.25 -12.25 8.32
N SER A 126 13.11 -11.44 7.69
CA SER A 126 13.90 -10.41 8.40
C SER A 126 13.16 -9.11 8.61
N PHE A 127 12.18 -8.77 7.75
CA PHE A 127 11.48 -7.49 7.78
C PHE A 127 9.98 -7.66 7.57
N ARG A 128 9.22 -6.85 8.32
CA ARG A 128 7.76 -6.80 8.20
C ARG A 128 7.34 -6.14 6.88
N PHE A 129 6.15 -6.49 6.42
CA PHE A 129 5.59 -5.94 5.18
C PHE A 129 5.48 -4.41 5.19
N ASP A 130 5.08 -3.80 6.31
CA ASP A 130 4.99 -2.34 6.46
C ASP A 130 6.36 -1.66 6.34
N GLN A 131 7.42 -2.28 6.89
CA GLN A 131 8.78 -1.78 6.82
C GLN A 131 9.30 -1.74 5.37
N LEU A 132 9.08 -2.82 4.61
CA LEU A 132 9.45 -2.87 3.19
C LEU A 132 8.70 -1.81 2.38
N CYS A 133 7.41 -1.61 2.67
CA CYS A 133 6.62 -0.55 2.05
C CYS A 133 7.20 0.84 2.34
N ILE A 134 7.50 1.16 3.60
CA ILE A 134 8.10 2.44 4.00
C ILE A 134 9.41 2.69 3.25
N SER A 135 10.27 1.66 3.16
CA SER A 135 11.53 1.70 2.39
C SER A 135 11.29 2.21 0.96
N ARG A 136 10.39 1.57 0.21
CA ARG A 136 10.10 1.93 -1.17
C ARG A 136 9.43 3.30 -1.30
N MET A 137 8.63 3.71 -0.32
CA MET A 137 8.02 5.05 -0.26
C MET A 137 9.08 6.13 -0.13
N VAL A 138 10.03 5.97 0.79
CA VAL A 138 11.14 6.93 0.97
C VAL A 138 12.06 6.94 -0.25
N GLU A 139 12.32 5.78 -0.86
CA GLU A 139 13.11 5.72 -2.09
C GLU A 139 12.42 6.45 -3.25
N ARG A 140 11.11 6.29 -3.44
CA ARG A 140 10.37 6.89 -4.55
C ARG A 140 10.06 8.39 -4.35
N PHE A 141 9.65 8.78 -3.15
CA PHE A 141 9.14 10.12 -2.86
C PHE A 141 10.13 10.99 -2.07
N GLY A 142 11.26 10.43 -1.64
CA GLY A 142 12.30 11.18 -0.96
C GLY A 142 12.99 12.20 -1.88
N LYS A 143 13.74 13.10 -1.25
CA LYS A 143 14.59 14.07 -1.93
C LYS A 143 16.00 13.93 -1.40
N ASP A 144 16.98 13.89 -2.30
CA ASP A 144 18.39 13.86 -1.90
C ASP A 144 18.71 15.05 -1.00
N ASP A 145 19.61 14.81 -0.04
CA ASP A 145 20.01 15.75 1.00
C ASP A 145 18.84 16.27 1.87
N GLY A 146 17.66 15.64 1.81
CA GLY A 146 16.51 15.93 2.67
C GLY A 146 16.43 15.00 3.89
N ASN A 147 15.61 15.38 4.85
CA ASN A 147 15.27 14.54 6.01
C ASN A 147 13.86 13.96 5.90
N TRP A 148 13.64 12.81 6.52
CA TRP A 148 12.32 12.21 6.68
C TRP A 148 12.06 11.78 8.12
N GLU A 149 10.82 11.89 8.57
CA GLU A 149 10.38 11.46 9.90
C GLU A 149 9.54 10.18 9.78
N HIS A 150 9.98 9.14 10.48
CA HIS A 150 9.20 7.92 10.69
C HIS A 150 8.33 8.11 11.93
N ILE A 151 7.01 7.92 11.79
CA ILE A 151 6.04 8.04 12.88
C ILE A 151 5.40 6.67 13.10
N GLU A 152 5.66 6.10 14.27
CA GLU A 152 5.10 4.84 14.73
C GLU A 152 3.97 5.13 15.71
N LEU A 153 2.82 4.48 15.55
CA LEU A 153 1.72 4.55 16.51
C LEU A 153 1.85 3.43 17.54
N ASP A 154 1.71 3.76 18.82
CA ASP A 154 1.74 2.83 19.94
C ASP A 154 0.37 2.16 20.11
N LEU A 155 0.03 1.33 19.13
CA LEU A 155 -1.09 0.41 19.23
C LEU A 155 -0.61 -0.85 19.97
N LEU A 156 -1.40 -1.32 20.94
CA LEU A 156 -1.18 -2.64 21.54
C LEU A 156 -1.22 -3.68 20.42
N GLU A 157 -0.06 -4.21 20.01
CA GLU A 157 0.00 -5.21 18.96
C GLU A 157 -0.78 -6.45 19.41
N PRO A 158 -1.80 -6.89 18.65
CA PRO A 158 -2.32 -8.24 18.82
C PRO A 158 -1.21 -9.19 18.40
N TYR A 159 -0.63 -9.90 19.36
CA TYR A 159 0.30 -11.01 19.10
C TYR A 159 -0.46 -12.09 18.31
N GLN A 160 -0.34 -12.06 16.99
CA GLN A 160 -0.64 -13.18 16.12
C GLN A 160 0.36 -13.15 14.96
N GLU A 161 1.34 -14.04 15.04
CA GLU A 161 2.10 -14.51 13.88
C GLU A 161 1.10 -14.74 12.75
N GLN A 162 1.29 -14.07 11.60
CA GLN A 162 0.59 -14.52 10.41
C GLN A 162 1.03 -15.97 10.19
N PRO A 163 0.09 -16.91 9.97
CA PRO A 163 0.48 -18.19 9.43
C PRO A 163 1.14 -17.89 8.10
N ILE A 164 2.46 -18.07 8.04
CA ILE A 164 3.14 -18.28 6.78
C ILE A 164 2.53 -19.60 6.32
N THR A 165 1.54 -19.54 5.44
CA THR A 165 1.31 -20.68 4.55
C THR A 165 2.62 -20.83 3.81
N GLU A 166 3.43 -21.79 4.25
CA GLU A 166 4.45 -22.44 3.45
C GLU A 166 3.75 -22.96 2.20
N ILE A 167 3.48 -22.08 1.24
CA ILE A 167 3.38 -22.48 -0.15
C ILE A 167 4.83 -22.59 -0.59
N VAL A 168 5.50 -23.62 -0.05
CA VAL A 168 6.61 -24.23 -0.75
C VAL A 168 5.95 -24.79 -2.00
N ASP A 169 6.04 -24.01 -3.06
CA ASP A 169 5.57 -24.39 -4.37
C ASP A 169 6.52 -25.51 -4.83
N GLU A 170 6.25 -26.74 -4.39
CA GLU A 170 7.07 -27.92 -4.72
C GLU A 170 7.15 -28.12 -6.24
N GLU A 171 6.18 -27.59 -7.00
CA GLU A 171 6.24 -27.56 -8.47
C GLU A 171 7.19 -26.48 -9.00
N THR A 172 7.30 -25.32 -8.34
CA THR A 172 8.29 -24.29 -8.73
C THR A 172 9.71 -24.69 -8.30
N LEU A 173 9.87 -25.39 -7.18
CA LEU A 173 11.13 -26.03 -6.81
C LEU A 173 11.46 -27.19 -7.74
N LYS A 174 10.50 -27.98 -8.22
CA LYS A 174 10.77 -29.02 -9.23
C LYS A 174 11.06 -28.44 -10.62
N ASP A 175 10.41 -27.36 -11.04
CA ASP A 175 10.71 -26.67 -12.31
C ASP A 175 12.01 -25.86 -12.25
N GLU A 176 12.42 -25.36 -11.07
CA GLU A 176 13.71 -24.75 -10.82
C GLU A 176 14.82 -25.79 -10.63
N GLU A 177 14.57 -26.92 -9.95
CA GLU A 177 15.51 -28.06 -9.82
C GLU A 177 15.72 -28.76 -11.18
N GLU A 178 14.67 -28.98 -11.97
CA GLU A 178 14.78 -29.56 -13.33
C GLU A 178 15.46 -28.59 -14.32
N LYS A 179 15.42 -27.27 -14.08
CA LYS A 179 16.23 -26.28 -14.82
C LYS A 179 17.64 -26.11 -14.26
N GLU A 180 17.82 -26.23 -12.95
CA GLU A 180 19.12 -26.13 -12.28
C GLU A 180 20.05 -27.28 -12.65
N ASP A 181 19.52 -28.44 -13.00
CA ASP A 181 20.30 -29.60 -13.47
C ASP A 181 20.81 -29.46 -14.92
N LEU A 182 20.35 -28.44 -15.66
CA LEU A 182 20.83 -28.13 -17.02
C LEU A 182 21.81 -26.95 -17.08
N ILE A 183 22.01 -26.24 -15.97
CA ILE A 183 22.89 -25.06 -15.90
C ILE A 183 24.29 -25.51 -15.47
N SER A 184 25.28 -25.30 -16.34
CA SER A 184 26.69 -25.58 -16.04
C SER A 184 27.13 -24.93 -14.73
N ASP A 185 27.98 -25.59 -13.94
CA ASP A 185 28.61 -25.02 -12.73
C ASP A 185 29.21 -23.63 -12.95
N TYR A 186 29.72 -23.37 -14.16
CA TYR A 186 30.23 -22.06 -14.56
C TYR A 186 29.13 -20.99 -14.57
N GLU A 187 27.95 -21.32 -15.07
CA GLU A 187 26.82 -20.40 -15.19
C GLU A 187 26.16 -20.14 -13.82
N LYS A 188 26.08 -21.16 -12.95
CA LYS A 188 25.70 -20.97 -11.53
C LYS A 188 26.65 -20.01 -10.81
N GLN A 189 27.97 -20.21 -10.95
CA GLN A 189 28.97 -19.33 -10.35
C GLN A 189 28.97 -17.91 -10.94
N ARG A 190 28.65 -17.77 -12.23
CA ARG A 190 28.52 -16.48 -12.90
C ARG A 190 27.29 -15.72 -12.40
N LEU A 191 26.13 -16.39 -12.30
CA LEU A 191 24.90 -15.79 -11.75
C LEU A 191 25.09 -15.34 -10.31
N LYS A 192 25.70 -16.18 -9.46
CA LYS A 192 26.03 -15.82 -8.08
C LYS A 192 26.95 -14.59 -8.00
N ARG A 193 27.99 -14.52 -8.86
CA ARG A 193 28.85 -13.33 -8.95
C ARG A 193 28.10 -12.08 -9.43
N ILE A 194 27.17 -12.22 -10.37
CA ILE A 194 26.32 -11.10 -10.83
C ILE A 194 25.44 -10.60 -9.68
N GLU A 195 24.84 -11.51 -8.92
CA GLU A 195 24.01 -11.19 -7.77
C GLU A 195 24.81 -10.50 -6.65
N GLU A 196 25.98 -11.04 -6.30
CA GLU A 196 26.90 -10.44 -5.31
C GLU A 196 27.36 -9.04 -5.74
N ASN A 197 27.66 -8.86 -7.02
CA ASN A 197 28.01 -7.55 -7.59
C ASN A 197 26.83 -6.58 -7.52
N ASN A 198 25.62 -7.00 -7.91
CA ASN A 198 24.42 -6.17 -7.82
C ASN A 198 24.11 -5.76 -6.37
N LYS A 199 24.16 -6.70 -5.42
CA LYS A 199 24.03 -6.43 -3.98
C LYS A 199 25.06 -5.41 -3.49
N THR A 200 26.30 -5.52 -3.98
CA THR A 200 27.37 -4.56 -3.65
C THR A 200 27.07 -3.18 -4.24
N LEU A 201 26.65 -3.09 -5.51
CA LEU A 201 26.31 -1.83 -6.16
C LEU A 201 25.10 -1.15 -5.52
N LEU A 202 24.08 -1.91 -5.10
CA LEU A 202 22.93 -1.40 -4.33
C LEU A 202 23.35 -0.84 -2.97
N LYS A 203 24.19 -1.58 -2.22
CA LYS A 203 24.76 -1.11 -0.95
C LYS A 203 25.56 0.18 -1.10
N LEU A 204 26.29 0.30 -2.21
CA LEU A 204 27.06 1.51 -2.54
C LEU A 204 26.18 2.65 -3.09
N GLY A 205 24.87 2.41 -3.29
CA GLY A 205 23.93 3.38 -3.86
C GLY A 205 24.22 3.70 -5.33
N LEU A 206 24.95 2.84 -6.05
CA LEU A 206 25.37 3.04 -7.44
C LEU A 206 24.31 2.57 -8.45
N ILE A 207 23.36 1.75 -8.01
CA ILE A 207 22.16 1.34 -8.75
C ILE A 207 20.95 1.43 -7.81
N SER A 208 19.75 1.64 -8.38
CA SER A 208 18.47 1.60 -7.65
C SER A 208 17.61 0.52 -8.29
N GLU A 209 17.03 -0.36 -7.47
CA GLU A 209 16.08 -1.37 -7.90
C GLU A 209 14.65 -0.94 -7.55
N LEU A 210 14.20 0.21 -8.05
CA LEU A 210 12.76 0.50 -8.08
C LEU A 210 12.07 -0.36 -9.15
N SER A 211 12.01 -1.67 -8.92
CA SER A 211 11.43 -2.67 -9.82
C SER A 211 10.59 -3.69 -9.05
N GLU A 212 9.68 -4.37 -9.75
CA GLU A 212 8.82 -5.40 -9.17
C GLU A 212 9.59 -6.62 -8.62
N LYS A 213 10.89 -6.75 -8.93
CA LYS A 213 11.73 -7.89 -8.53
C LYS A 213 12.77 -7.56 -7.47
N SER A 214 12.77 -6.35 -6.94
CA SER A 214 13.80 -5.87 -6.00
C SER A 214 13.80 -6.64 -4.69
N ASP A 215 15.01 -6.84 -4.16
CA ASP A 215 15.24 -7.25 -2.77
C ASP A 215 15.26 -5.98 -1.88
N ASP A 216 14.07 -5.56 -1.41
CA ASP A 216 13.85 -4.32 -0.65
C ASP A 216 14.59 -4.25 0.69
N VAL A 217 15.20 -5.37 1.13
CA VAL A 217 15.91 -5.52 2.40
C VAL A 217 17.11 -4.59 2.52
N ILE A 218 17.99 -4.60 1.51
CA ILE A 218 19.23 -3.81 1.50
C ILE A 218 18.90 -2.31 1.56
N HIS A 219 17.85 -1.92 0.86
CA HIS A 219 17.36 -0.54 0.84
C HIS A 219 16.86 -0.11 2.21
N TYR A 220 16.08 -0.96 2.88
CA TYR A 220 15.57 -0.67 4.22
C TYR A 220 16.69 -0.49 5.25
N GLU A 221 17.68 -1.38 5.29
CA GLU A 221 18.80 -1.27 6.23
C GLU A 221 19.61 0.02 6.02
N ASN A 222 19.92 0.36 4.77
CA ASN A 222 20.64 1.59 4.46
C ASN A 222 19.84 2.84 4.87
N MET A 223 18.55 2.84 4.56
CA MET A 223 17.63 3.93 4.88
C MET A 223 17.53 4.17 6.39
N MET A 224 17.31 3.13 7.18
CA MET A 224 17.11 3.28 8.63
C MET A 224 18.38 3.72 9.37
N ASN A 225 19.56 3.37 8.86
CA ASN A 225 20.84 3.75 9.46
C ASN A 225 21.34 5.13 9.01
N LYS A 226 20.62 5.82 8.12
CA LYS A 226 21.04 7.12 7.59
C LYS A 226 20.82 8.22 8.64
N ILE A 227 21.93 8.79 9.10
CA ILE A 227 21.93 9.92 10.05
C ILE A 227 21.25 11.14 9.40
N PRO A 228 20.37 11.86 10.15
CA PRO A 228 19.78 13.11 9.69
C PRO A 228 20.81 14.16 9.31
N TYR A 229 20.49 14.96 8.31
CA TYR A 229 21.28 16.12 7.91
C TYR A 229 20.91 17.33 8.80
N SER A 230 21.90 17.98 9.40
CA SER A 230 21.69 19.03 10.42
C SER A 230 20.90 20.24 9.94
N ASP A 231 21.11 20.64 8.68
CA ASP A 231 20.61 21.90 8.11
C ASP A 231 19.67 21.68 6.92
N SER A 232 19.11 20.48 6.81
CA SER A 232 18.22 20.11 5.71
C SER A 232 16.75 20.07 6.12
N ASP A 233 15.91 20.41 5.14
CA ASP A 233 14.46 20.40 5.27
C ASP A 233 13.89 19.00 5.56
N LEU A 234 12.80 18.97 6.34
CA LEU A 234 11.94 17.79 6.45
C LEU A 234 11.07 17.70 5.18
N VAL A 235 11.38 16.73 4.33
CA VAL A 235 10.72 16.54 3.03
C VAL A 235 9.66 15.45 3.06
N LEU A 236 9.73 14.54 4.03
CA LEU A 236 8.78 13.44 4.20
C LEU A 236 8.40 13.21 5.66
N MET A 237 7.13 12.90 5.89
CA MET A 237 6.63 12.29 7.12
C MET A 237 5.92 11.00 6.72
N VAL A 238 6.29 9.87 7.31
CA VAL A 238 5.82 8.55 6.88
C VAL A 238 5.26 7.77 8.06
N ILE A 239 4.04 7.26 7.88
CA ILE A 239 3.36 6.35 8.80
C ILE A 239 3.08 5.05 8.04
N GLY A 240 3.61 3.93 8.53
CA GLY A 240 3.30 2.61 7.99
C GLY A 240 1.86 2.19 8.26
N HIS A 241 1.32 1.28 7.46
CA HIS A 241 0.06 0.63 7.83
C HIS A 241 0.28 -0.26 9.04
N GLN A 242 -0.74 -0.36 9.89
CA GLN A 242 -0.74 -1.23 11.06
C GLN A 242 -2.10 -1.91 11.16
N LYS A 243 -2.16 -3.08 11.81
CA LYS A 243 -3.42 -3.72 12.15
C LYS A 243 -4.09 -2.90 13.25
N VAL A 244 -5.33 -2.51 13.04
CA VAL A 244 -6.12 -1.70 13.97
C VAL A 244 -7.36 -2.47 14.36
N GLU A 245 -7.57 -2.64 15.65
CA GLU A 245 -8.78 -3.26 16.19
C GLU A 245 -10.00 -2.32 16.05
N PRO A 246 -11.23 -2.83 15.84
CA PRO A 246 -12.43 -2.02 15.64
C PRO A 246 -12.66 -0.93 16.69
N GLN A 247 -12.38 -1.21 17.96
CA GLN A 247 -12.52 -0.25 19.06
C GLN A 247 -11.56 0.95 18.94
N SER A 248 -10.41 0.76 18.29
CA SER A 248 -9.37 1.79 18.15
C SER A 248 -9.53 2.64 16.89
N ILE A 249 -10.49 2.33 16.01
CA ILE A 249 -10.69 3.02 14.72
C ILE A 249 -10.83 4.54 14.90
N ASN A 250 -11.62 4.97 15.90
CA ASN A 250 -11.88 6.39 16.13
C ASN A 250 -10.60 7.13 16.56
N ALA A 251 -9.90 6.60 17.57
CA ALA A 251 -8.64 7.16 18.07
C ALA A 251 -7.54 7.14 16.98
N TYR A 252 -7.47 6.07 16.19
CA TYR A 252 -6.54 5.95 15.06
C TYR A 252 -6.75 7.06 14.03
N ARG A 253 -7.99 7.24 13.56
CA ARG A 253 -8.31 8.28 12.57
C ARG A 253 -8.06 9.68 13.12
N LYS A 254 -8.45 9.98 14.37
CA LYS A 254 -8.15 11.26 15.02
C LYS A 254 -6.64 11.53 15.10
N THR A 255 -5.85 10.50 15.43
CA THR A 255 -4.40 10.61 15.50
C THR A 255 -3.80 10.94 14.13
N LEU A 256 -4.25 10.26 13.07
CA LEU A 256 -3.80 10.54 11.69
C LEU A 256 -4.17 11.94 11.22
N VAL A 257 -5.37 12.44 11.54
CA VAL A 257 -5.77 13.82 11.24
C VAL A 257 -4.89 14.83 11.98
N SER A 258 -4.57 14.57 13.25
CA SER A 258 -3.65 15.41 14.03
C SER A 258 -2.26 15.45 13.39
N ILE A 259 -1.73 14.29 12.98
CA ILE A 259 -0.44 14.21 12.27
C ILE A 259 -0.50 14.96 10.94
N ALA A 260 -1.61 14.87 10.21
CA ALA A 260 -1.78 15.62 8.96
C ALA A 260 -1.74 17.14 9.19
N ARG A 261 -2.37 17.62 10.26
CA ARG A 261 -2.31 19.04 10.66
C ARG A 261 -0.87 19.47 11.01
N GLU A 262 -0.12 18.63 11.70
CA GLU A 262 1.30 18.92 11.98
C GLU A 262 2.13 18.94 10.68
N ALA A 263 1.82 18.06 9.73
CA ALA A 263 2.53 17.99 8.47
C ALA A 263 2.38 19.27 7.64
N THR A 264 1.21 19.93 7.66
CA THR A 264 1.02 21.25 7.00
C THR A 264 1.81 22.37 7.66
N GLN A 265 2.35 22.16 8.85
CA GLN A 265 3.20 23.12 9.55
C GLN A 265 4.68 22.80 9.38
N ARG A 266 5.05 21.51 9.43
CA ARG A 266 6.45 21.05 9.54
C ARG A 266 7.11 20.67 8.23
N LEU A 267 6.38 20.13 7.25
CA LEU A 267 6.97 19.73 5.97
C LEU A 267 7.44 20.96 5.19
N ALA A 268 8.56 20.88 4.48
CA ALA A 268 8.92 21.92 3.53
C ALA A 268 7.88 22.02 2.39
N SER A 269 7.94 23.12 1.62
CA SER A 269 7.08 23.27 0.43
C SER A 269 7.26 22.09 -0.52
N LYS A 270 6.14 21.50 -0.98
CA LYS A 270 6.09 20.25 -1.77
C LYS A 270 6.60 19.01 -1.05
N GLY A 271 6.87 19.08 0.26
CA GLY A 271 7.09 17.90 1.10
C GLY A 271 5.84 17.04 1.16
N MET A 272 6.01 15.76 1.45
CA MET A 272 4.90 14.80 1.42
C MET A 272 4.66 14.13 2.77
N LEU A 273 3.39 13.99 3.12
CA LEU A 273 2.90 13.13 4.18
C LEU A 273 2.41 11.83 3.56
N ILE A 274 2.93 10.70 4.01
CA ILE A 274 2.60 9.37 3.51
C ILE A 274 1.94 8.59 4.64
N ILE A 275 0.69 8.20 4.44
CA ILE A 275 -0.10 7.46 5.43
C ILE A 275 -0.49 6.10 4.87
N GLY A 276 0.08 5.04 5.42
CA GLY A 276 -0.34 3.67 5.18
C GLY A 276 -1.58 3.32 6.00
N THR A 277 -2.57 2.70 5.36
CA THR A 277 -3.78 2.19 5.99
C THR A 277 -4.07 0.78 5.48
N GLN A 278 -4.74 -0.02 6.29
CA GLN A 278 -5.29 -1.31 5.89
C GLN A 278 -6.77 -1.32 6.26
N ASP A 279 -7.61 -1.82 5.36
CA ASP A 279 -9.03 -1.93 5.63
C ASP A 279 -9.28 -2.90 6.79
N ILE A 280 -10.34 -2.66 7.56
CA ILE A 280 -10.63 -3.43 8.77
C ILE A 280 -11.95 -4.16 8.58
N ARG A 281 -11.94 -5.47 8.79
CA ARG A 281 -13.14 -6.29 8.90
C ARG A 281 -13.46 -6.47 10.37
N ASP A 282 -14.63 -6.01 10.81
CA ASP A 282 -15.09 -6.29 12.17
C ASP A 282 -15.36 -7.80 12.30
N PRO A 283 -14.67 -8.52 13.21
CA PRO A 283 -14.77 -9.97 13.30
C PRO A 283 -16.11 -10.44 13.90
N VAL A 284 -16.88 -9.55 14.53
CA VAL A 284 -18.14 -9.90 15.19
C VAL A 284 -19.33 -9.78 14.22
N ASN A 285 -19.36 -8.73 13.41
CA ASN A 285 -20.50 -8.41 12.55
C ASN A 285 -20.17 -8.41 11.05
N GLY A 286 -18.91 -8.62 10.66
CA GLY A 286 -18.48 -8.68 9.26
C GLY A 286 -18.44 -7.33 8.55
N LYS A 287 -18.63 -6.20 9.24
CA LYS A 287 -18.63 -4.87 8.62
C LYS A 287 -17.24 -4.50 8.08
N LEU A 288 -17.18 -4.00 6.84
CA LEU A 288 -15.97 -3.43 6.25
C LEU A 288 -15.81 -1.96 6.65
N TRP A 289 -14.62 -1.62 7.11
CA TRP A 289 -14.16 -0.25 7.27
C TRP A 289 -13.09 0.05 6.21
N PRO A 290 -13.45 0.76 5.12
CA PRO A 290 -12.50 1.13 4.06
C PRO A 290 -11.60 2.28 4.56
N MET A 291 -10.52 1.93 5.27
CA MET A 291 -9.76 2.87 6.09
C MET A 291 -9.10 3.97 5.28
N SER A 292 -8.61 3.64 4.10
CA SER A 292 -8.01 4.60 3.16
C SER A 292 -9.00 5.67 2.69
N MET A 293 -10.24 5.28 2.36
CA MET A 293 -11.32 6.21 2.03
C MET A 293 -11.64 7.12 3.21
N LEU A 294 -11.81 6.52 4.39
CA LEU A 294 -12.22 7.25 5.60
C LEU A 294 -11.17 8.25 6.06
N VAL A 295 -9.89 7.86 6.08
CA VAL A 295 -8.77 8.75 6.44
C VAL A 295 -8.64 9.91 5.46
N LEU A 296 -8.80 9.67 4.16
CA LEU A 296 -8.81 10.74 3.17
C LEU A 296 -9.92 11.75 3.46
N GLU A 297 -11.15 11.28 3.64
CA GLU A 297 -12.31 12.15 3.90
C GLU A 297 -12.14 12.97 5.19
N ASP A 298 -11.54 12.40 6.23
CA ASP A 298 -11.31 13.11 7.48
C ASP A 298 -10.27 14.22 7.32
N ILE A 299 -9.16 13.93 6.63
CA ILE A 299 -8.10 14.92 6.36
C ILE A 299 -8.64 16.04 5.48
N GLU A 300 -9.36 15.72 4.39
CA GLU A 300 -9.93 16.73 3.51
C GLU A 300 -11.00 17.59 4.21
N ARG A 301 -11.76 17.01 5.14
CA ARG A 301 -12.75 17.74 5.94
C ARG A 301 -12.09 18.71 6.91
N GLU A 302 -10.99 18.30 7.54
CA GLU A 302 -10.30 19.09 8.56
C GLU A 302 -9.41 20.18 7.96
N LEU A 303 -8.63 19.86 6.93
CA LEU A 303 -7.57 20.74 6.40
C LEU A 303 -7.94 21.38 5.05
N GLY A 304 -8.99 20.90 4.39
CA GLY A 304 -9.29 21.27 3.02
C GLY A 304 -8.26 20.73 2.02
N ARG A 305 -8.36 21.19 0.77
CA ARG A 305 -7.48 20.78 -0.35
C ARG A 305 -6.41 21.82 -0.72
N ASP A 306 -6.41 22.97 -0.04
CA ASP A 306 -5.55 24.11 -0.35
C ASP A 306 -4.23 24.10 0.45
N GLU A 307 -4.22 23.46 1.63
CA GLU A 307 -2.99 23.31 2.43
C GLU A 307 -2.22 22.03 2.07
N ILE A 308 -2.96 20.94 1.86
CA ILE A 308 -2.42 19.63 1.56
C ILE A 308 -3.35 18.90 0.60
N ARG A 309 -2.79 18.20 -0.39
CA ARG A 309 -3.59 17.55 -1.44
C ARG A 309 -3.08 16.17 -1.77
N LEU A 310 -4.01 15.23 -2.01
CA LEU A 310 -3.68 13.87 -2.42
C LEU A 310 -2.94 13.88 -3.76
N LYS A 311 -1.64 13.61 -3.71
CA LYS A 311 -0.74 13.61 -4.85
C LYS A 311 -0.73 12.25 -5.54
N GLU A 312 -0.65 11.16 -4.78
CA GLU A 312 -0.69 9.79 -5.27
C GLU A 312 -1.44 8.87 -4.30
N LEU A 313 -1.90 7.74 -4.82
CA LEU A 313 -2.39 6.60 -4.05
C LEU A 313 -1.64 5.36 -4.52
N VAL A 314 -1.09 4.62 -3.56
CA VAL A 314 -0.34 3.39 -3.83
C VAL A 314 -1.00 2.23 -3.10
N VAL A 315 -1.29 1.17 -3.84
CA VAL A 315 -1.74 -0.11 -3.31
C VAL A 315 -0.52 -1.01 -3.17
N THR A 316 -0.26 -1.50 -1.98
CA THR A 316 0.80 -2.47 -1.73
C THR A 316 0.19 -3.82 -1.41
N VAL A 317 0.81 -4.89 -1.90
CA VAL A 317 0.38 -6.26 -1.62
C VAL A 317 1.61 -7.16 -1.46
N PRO A 318 1.63 -8.08 -0.48
CA PRO A 318 2.63 -9.12 -0.45
C PRO A 318 2.52 -10.03 -1.69
N ASP A 319 3.66 -10.53 -2.16
CA ASP A 319 3.69 -11.51 -3.24
C ASP A 319 3.02 -12.82 -2.79
N GLY A 320 2.52 -13.61 -3.75
CA GLY A 320 1.82 -14.87 -3.47
C GLY A 320 0.29 -14.76 -3.34
N TYR A 321 -0.28 -13.55 -3.35
CA TYR A 321 -1.74 -13.35 -3.32
C TYR A 321 -2.37 -13.10 -4.71
N SER A 322 -1.57 -13.08 -5.78
CA SER A 322 -2.13 -12.98 -7.13
C SER A 322 -2.69 -14.33 -7.58
N LYS A 323 -3.96 -14.39 -7.98
CA LYS A 323 -4.47 -15.53 -8.76
C LYS A 323 -3.89 -15.46 -10.18
N ASP A 324 -2.80 -16.19 -10.44
CA ASP A 324 -2.33 -16.42 -11.80
C ASP A 324 -3.01 -17.67 -12.38
N ARG A 325 -3.55 -17.58 -13.60
CA ARG A 325 -4.14 -18.74 -14.29
C ARG A 325 -3.11 -19.82 -14.63
N GLN A 326 -1.81 -19.50 -14.52
CA GLN A 326 -0.71 -20.43 -14.75
C GLN A 326 -0.17 -21.09 -13.49
N GLN A 327 -0.55 -20.62 -12.29
CA GLN A 327 -0.28 -21.36 -11.05
C GLN A 327 -1.23 -22.54 -10.98
N LYS A 328 -0.69 -23.75 -11.22
CA LYS A 328 -1.37 -24.98 -10.86
C LYS A 328 -1.22 -25.13 -9.35
N PHE A 329 -2.34 -25.13 -8.63
CA PHE A 329 -2.31 -25.59 -7.25
C PHE A 329 -2.12 -27.12 -7.28
N PRO A 330 -1.16 -27.69 -6.51
CA PRO A 330 -1.16 -29.12 -6.30
C PRO A 330 -2.40 -29.44 -5.46
N LEU A 331 -3.35 -30.16 -6.07
CA LEU A 331 -4.64 -30.62 -5.53
C LEU A 331 -5.85 -29.69 -5.79
N GLU A 332 -6.15 -29.39 -7.05
CA GLU A 332 -7.56 -29.43 -7.48
C GLU A 332 -7.81 -30.86 -7.99
N GLN A 333 -8.16 -31.77 -7.07
CA GLN A 333 -9.01 -32.88 -7.48
C GLN A 333 -10.29 -32.24 -8.01
N GLU A 334 -10.55 -32.46 -9.29
CA GLU A 334 -11.82 -32.15 -9.95
C GLU A 334 -12.94 -32.93 -9.24
N GLU A 335 -13.40 -32.42 -8.10
CA GLU A 335 -14.79 -32.53 -7.75
C GLU A 335 -15.43 -31.23 -8.23
N GLU A 336 -16.29 -31.35 -9.25
CA GLU A 336 -17.31 -30.33 -9.52
C GLU A 336 -18.21 -30.25 -8.28
N GLU A 337 -17.71 -29.66 -7.19
CA GLU A 337 -18.54 -29.23 -6.09
C GLU A 337 -19.43 -28.15 -6.66
N VAL A 338 -20.70 -28.50 -6.81
CA VAL A 338 -21.79 -27.55 -6.99
C VAL A 338 -21.66 -26.56 -5.83
N ILE A 339 -21.04 -25.40 -6.10
CA ILE A 339 -20.92 -24.33 -5.11
C ILE A 339 -22.36 -23.92 -4.79
N ASP A 340 -22.84 -24.39 -3.65
CA ASP A 340 -24.12 -24.00 -3.10
C ASP A 340 -23.95 -22.54 -2.64
N ILE A 341 -24.46 -21.60 -3.44
CA ILE A 341 -24.33 -20.14 -3.24
C ILE A 341 -24.97 -19.71 -1.89
N GLU A 342 -25.63 -20.61 -1.16
CA GLU A 342 -26.36 -20.34 0.07
C GLU A 342 -25.53 -20.45 1.36
N THR A 343 -24.28 -20.96 1.35
CA THR A 343 -23.40 -20.90 2.54
C THR A 343 -22.59 -19.61 2.60
N ILE A 344 -23.13 -18.69 3.39
CA ILE A 344 -22.59 -17.42 3.86
C ILE A 344 -21.46 -17.70 4.87
N ASP A 345 -20.20 -17.28 4.61
CA ASP A 345 -19.27 -16.63 5.59
C ASP A 345 -17.78 -16.49 5.20
N ASP A 346 -17.36 -16.69 3.94
CA ASP A 346 -15.94 -16.44 3.57
C ASP A 346 -15.77 -15.08 2.86
N PHE A 347 -15.56 -14.01 3.63
CA PHE A 347 -15.06 -12.73 3.11
C PHE A 347 -13.66 -12.92 2.51
N VAL A 348 -13.33 -12.16 1.47
CA VAL A 348 -11.98 -12.20 0.90
C VAL A 348 -10.99 -11.64 1.93
N PRO A 349 -9.85 -12.31 2.19
CA PRO A 349 -8.88 -11.82 3.16
C PRO A 349 -8.32 -10.46 2.75
N ILE A 350 -8.25 -9.53 3.71
CA ILE A 350 -7.64 -8.21 3.52
C ILE A 350 -6.13 -8.36 3.66
N VAL A 351 -5.45 -8.42 2.51
CA VAL A 351 -4.00 -8.65 2.43
C VAL A 351 -3.22 -7.43 1.97
N HIS A 352 -3.92 -6.50 1.30
CA HIS A 352 -3.31 -5.30 0.75
C HIS A 352 -3.33 -4.17 1.79
N ALA A 353 -2.46 -3.20 1.60
CA ALA A 353 -2.50 -1.91 2.27
C ALA A 353 -2.57 -0.80 1.22
N VAL A 354 -3.14 0.34 1.60
CA VAL A 354 -3.24 1.52 0.75
C VAL A 354 -2.52 2.67 1.42
N TYR A 355 -1.57 3.24 0.70
CA TYR A 355 -0.81 4.41 1.10
C TYR A 355 -1.35 5.64 0.38
N LEU A 356 -1.77 6.63 1.17
CA LEU A 356 -2.17 7.95 0.71
C LEU A 356 -0.96 8.88 0.78
N ILE A 357 -0.58 9.45 -0.36
CA ILE A 357 0.55 10.37 -0.46
C ILE A 357 0.00 11.78 -0.63
N PHE A 358 0.05 12.56 0.42
CA PHE A 358 -0.39 13.94 0.44
C PHE A 358 0.80 14.88 0.24
N GLN A 359 0.70 15.82 -0.68
CA GLN A 359 1.71 16.86 -0.89
C GLN A 359 1.26 18.15 -0.23
N ARG A 360 2.13 18.74 0.60
CA ARG A 360 1.97 20.10 1.11
C ARG A 360 2.08 21.10 -0.05
N LEU A 361 1.09 21.98 -0.19
CA LEU A 361 1.04 22.96 -1.28
C LEU A 361 1.91 24.19 -1.04
#